data_AF-A0A914CIR0-F1
#
_entry.id   AF-A0A914CIR0-F1
#
_cell.length_a   1.000
_cell.length_b   1.000
_cell.length_c   1.000
_cell.angle_alpha   90.00
_cell.angle_beta   90.00
_cell.angle_gamma   90.00
#
_symmetry.space_group_name_H-M   'P 1'
#
loop_
_entity.id
_entity.type
_entity.pdbx_description
1 polymer ?
#
loop_
_entity_poly.entity_id
_entity_poly.type
_entity_poly.pdbx_seq_one_letter_code
_entity_poly.pdbx_strand_id
1 'polypeptide(L)'
;MKIASNIVLPNGSLDPWSPLGCNVTDNAVHRIAITTTGGAHCVDMFPYSKSSLNSVEPDAVEKTIDVIKQNVAYFLTLSSPFEKNPPQKNL
;
A
#
# COMPACT_ATOMS: atom_id res chain seq x y z
N MET A 1 -1.31 12.27 -21.24
CA MET A 1 -1.17 12.17 -19.76
C MET A 1 -1.08 10.69 -19.42
N LYS A 2 -0.01 10.22 -18.75
CA LYS A 2 0.02 8.83 -18.25
C LYS A 2 -0.66 8.82 -16.89
N ILE A 3 -1.69 8.00 -16.74
CA ILE A 3 -2.33 7.75 -15.44
C ILE A 3 -1.44 6.74 -14.71
N ALA A 4 -1.11 7.01 -13.45
CA ALA A 4 -0.33 6.09 -12.64
C ALA A 4 -1.24 4.91 -12.21
N SER A 5 -0.72 3.69 -12.31
CA SER A 5 -1.44 2.45 -12.01
C SER A 5 -0.66 1.60 -11.00
N ASN A 6 -1.33 0.61 -10.42
CA ASN A 6 -0.72 -0.36 -9.48
C ASN A 6 -0.14 0.33 -8.25
N ILE A 7 -1.00 1.04 -7.51
CA ILE A 7 -0.61 1.85 -6.35
C ILE A 7 -1.52 1.49 -5.17
N VAL A 8 -0.94 1.33 -3.99
CA VAL A 8 -1.68 1.29 -2.72
C VAL A 8 -1.41 2.59 -1.97
N LEU A 9 -2.46 3.25 -1.48
CA LEU A 9 -2.43 4.54 -0.81
C LEU A 9 -3.03 4.38 0.60
N PRO A 10 -2.23 3.92 1.58
CA PRO A 10 -2.68 3.79 2.96
C PRO A 10 -2.74 5.16 3.64
N ASN A 11 -3.78 5.38 4.44
CA ASN A 11 -3.95 6.56 5.28
C ASN A 11 -4.39 6.14 6.69
N GLY A 12 -3.97 6.88 7.72
CA GLY A 12 -4.49 6.73 9.08
C GLY A 12 -5.70 7.64 9.31
N SER A 13 -6.75 7.16 9.98
CA SER A 13 -7.94 8.01 10.25
C SER A 13 -7.70 9.13 11.28
N LEU A 14 -6.64 9.04 12.08
CA LEU A 14 -6.20 10.09 13.01
C LEU A 14 -5.05 10.93 12.43
N ASP A 15 -4.59 10.62 11.21
CA ASP A 15 -3.56 11.41 10.54
C ASP A 15 -4.17 12.73 10.03
N PRO A 16 -3.71 13.91 10.50
CA PRO A 16 -4.19 15.21 10.02
C PRO A 16 -3.88 15.43 8.53
N TRP A 17 -2.97 14.65 7.94
CA TRP A 17 -2.64 14.73 6.52
C TRP A 17 -3.57 13.87 5.63
N SER A 18 -4.36 12.96 6.22
CA SER A 18 -5.25 12.08 5.45
C SER A 18 -6.26 12.80 4.54
N PRO A 19 -6.81 14.00 4.88
CA PRO A 19 -7.70 14.73 3.97
C PRO A 19 -6.99 15.28 2.73
N LEU A 20 -5.66 15.42 2.77
CA LEU A 20 -4.85 15.85 1.62
C LEU A 20 -4.42 14.67 0.73
N GLY A 21 -4.61 13.43 1.20
CA GLY A 21 -4.31 12.22 0.46
C GLY A 21 -5.41 11.82 -0.53
N CYS A 22 -5.21 10.67 -1.17
CA CYS A 22 -6.24 10.03 -1.99
C CYS A 22 -6.98 8.97 -1.16
N ASN A 23 -8.27 9.17 -0.95
CA ASN A 23 -9.15 8.26 -0.21
C ASN A 23 -10.13 7.52 -1.14
N VAL A 24 -9.87 7.52 -2.46
CA VAL A 24 -10.77 6.96 -3.48
C VAL A 24 -10.05 5.88 -4.28
N THR A 25 -10.54 4.65 -4.13
CA THR A 25 -10.13 3.51 -4.93
C THR A 25 -10.61 3.64 -6.37
N ASP A 26 -9.72 3.32 -7.32
CA ASP A 26 -10.02 3.24 -8.74
C ASP A 26 -9.51 1.90 -9.28
N ASN A 27 -10.46 0.98 -9.47
CA ASN A 27 -10.18 -0.37 -9.92
C ASN A 27 -9.75 -0.43 -11.39
N ALA A 28 -10.05 0.59 -12.21
CA ALA A 28 -9.67 0.59 -13.63
C ALA A 28 -8.15 0.72 -13.81
N VAL A 29 -7.45 1.31 -12.83
CA VAL A 29 -6.00 1.49 -12.83
C VAL A 29 -5.31 0.81 -11.64
N HIS A 30 -6.03 -0.05 -10.92
CA HIS A 30 -5.53 -0.73 -9.72
C HIS A 30 -4.91 0.24 -8.70
N ARG A 31 -5.64 1.34 -8.42
CA ARG A 31 -5.31 2.29 -7.35
C ARG A 31 -6.17 1.96 -6.13
N ILE A 32 -5.55 1.38 -5.10
CA ILE A 32 -6.24 0.96 -3.88
C ILE A 32 -6.01 2.01 -2.80
N ALA A 33 -7.07 2.69 -2.38
CA ALA A 33 -7.03 3.54 -1.19
C ALA A 33 -7.53 2.74 0.03
N ILE A 34 -6.81 2.79 1.14
CA ILE A 34 -7.19 2.07 2.37
C ILE A 34 -6.96 2.96 3.60
N THR A 35 -7.90 2.91 4.54
CA THR A 35 -7.84 3.67 5.79
C THR A 35 -7.67 2.75 6.98
N THR A 36 -6.58 2.95 7.73
CA THR A 36 -6.36 2.31 9.03
C THR A 36 -7.15 3.07 10.10
N THR A 37 -8.25 2.48 10.57
CA THR A 37 -9.08 3.09 11.61
C THR A 37 -8.30 3.22 12.92
N GLY A 38 -8.27 4.43 13.48
CA GLY A 38 -7.46 4.78 14.65
C GLY A 38 -5.96 4.97 14.38
N GLY A 39 -5.53 4.76 13.13
CA GLY A 39 -4.15 4.92 12.71
C GLY A 39 -3.71 6.38 12.64
N ALA A 40 -2.51 6.69 13.13
CA ALA A 40 -1.86 7.98 12.94
C ALA A 40 -1.01 7.99 11.66
N HIS A 41 -0.16 9.00 11.50
CA HIS A 41 0.69 9.18 10.32
C HIS A 41 1.57 7.96 10.02
N CYS A 42 1.42 7.41 8.81
CA CYS A 42 2.19 6.26 8.30
C CYS A 42 2.18 5.02 9.21
N VAL A 43 1.09 4.77 9.94
CA VAL A 43 1.00 3.66 10.92
C VAL A 43 1.32 2.28 10.33
N ASP A 44 1.11 2.10 9.03
CA ASP A 44 1.37 0.88 8.26
C ASP A 44 2.86 0.57 8.04
N MET A 45 3.75 1.57 8.22
CA MET A 45 5.19 1.45 7.98
C MET A 45 5.99 1.01 9.22
N PHE A 46 5.35 0.95 10.39
CA PHE A 46 6.03 0.68 11.66
C PHE A 46 5.76 -0.75 12.15
N PRO A 47 6.70 -1.36 12.91
CA PRO A 47 6.46 -2.64 13.56
C PRO A 47 5.24 -2.55 14.47
N TYR A 48 4.22 -3.35 14.18
CA TYR A 48 3.03 -3.43 15.01
C TYR A 48 3.32 -4.24 16.29
N SER A 49 3.14 -3.62 17.46
CA SER A 49 2.92 -4.36 18.70
C SER A 49 1.53 -3.99 19.24
N LYS A 50 0.73 -5.00 19.61
CA LYS A 50 -0.61 -4.79 20.20
C LYS A 50 -0.59 -3.88 21.44
N SER A 51 0.57 -3.70 22.05
CA SER A 51 0.79 -2.87 23.25
C SER A 51 1.10 -1.40 23.00
N SER A 52 1.42 -0.97 21.77
CA SER A 52 1.95 0.39 21.50
C SER A 52 0.92 1.38 20.97
N LEU A 53 -0.32 0.95 20.72
CA LEU A 53 -1.34 1.75 20.05
C LEU A 53 -2.67 1.70 20.83
N ASN A 54 -2.79 2.56 21.84
CA ASN A 54 -4.02 2.67 22.65
C ASN A 54 -5.24 3.20 21.85
N SER A 55 -5.04 3.67 20.62
CA SER A 55 -6.05 4.36 19.80
C SER A 55 -6.36 3.65 18.49
N VAL A 56 -5.68 2.54 18.16
CA VAL A 56 -5.93 1.80 16.93
C VAL A 56 -6.91 0.67 17.19
N GLU A 57 -7.93 0.56 16.35
CA GLU A 57 -8.86 -0.57 16.40
C GLU A 57 -8.11 -1.91 16.33
N PRO A 58 -8.55 -2.94 17.07
CA PRO A 58 -7.90 -4.25 17.05
C PRO A 58 -7.72 -4.75 15.61
N ASP A 59 -6.49 -5.18 15.31
CA ASP A 59 -6.09 -5.77 14.03
C ASP A 59 -6.22 -4.84 12.80
N ALA A 60 -6.55 -3.55 12.95
CA ALA A 60 -6.70 -2.62 11.82
C ALA A 60 -5.39 -2.40 11.05
N VAL A 61 -4.26 -2.34 11.76
CA VAL A 61 -2.92 -2.26 11.15
C VAL A 61 -2.63 -3.55 10.38
N GLU A 62 -2.92 -4.71 10.98
CA GLU A 62 -2.69 -6.02 10.37
C GLU A 62 -3.48 -6.17 9.06
N LYS A 63 -4.77 -5.83 9.08
CA LYS A 63 -5.61 -5.83 7.86
C LYS A 63 -5.07 -4.90 6.78
N THR A 64 -4.58 -3.72 7.16
CA THR A 64 -4.00 -2.77 6.20
C THR A 64 -2.71 -3.33 5.59
N ILE A 65 -1.84 -3.90 6.42
CA ILE A 65 -0.61 -4.56 5.98
C ILE A 65 -0.92 -5.75 5.06
N ASP A 66 -1.96 -6.53 5.35
CA ASP A 66 -2.36 -7.66 4.52
C ASP A 66 -2.81 -7.21 3.13
N VAL A 67 -3.59 -6.12 3.04
CA VAL A 67 -3.96 -5.52 1.74
C VAL A 67 -2.71 -5.05 0.99
N ILE A 68 -1.77 -4.39 1.68
CA ILE A 68 -0.50 -3.97 1.05
C ILE A 68 0.27 -5.19 0.53
N LYS A 69 0.44 -6.25 1.34
CA LYS A 69 1.14 -7.47 0.95
C LYS A 69 0.48 -8.18 -0.24
N GLN A 70 -0.85 -8.29 -0.24
CA GLN A 70 -1.59 -8.90 -1.35
C GLN A 70 -1.36 -8.13 -2.66
N ASN A 71 -1.38 -6.80 -2.60
CA ASN A 71 -1.15 -5.97 -3.77
C ASN A 71 0.31 -5.99 -4.23
N VAL A 72 1.27 -5.99 -3.31
CA VAL A 72 2.69 -6.18 -3.65
C VAL A 72 2.90 -7.54 -4.31
N ALA A 73 2.32 -8.62 -3.77
CA ALA A 73 2.39 -9.95 -4.37
C ALA A 73 1.80 -9.95 -5.78
N TYR A 74 0.64 -9.30 -5.99
CA TYR A 74 0.07 -9.09 -7.31
C TYR A 74 1.02 -8.32 -8.25
N PHE A 75 1.63 -7.21 -7.79
CA PHE A 75 2.55 -6.42 -8.62
C PHE A 75 3.78 -7.23 -9.07
N LEU A 76 4.26 -8.14 -8.23
CA LEU A 76 5.36 -9.04 -8.57
C LEU A 76 4.98 -10.09 -9.63
N THR A 77 3.68 -10.34 -9.85
CA THR A 77 3.23 -11.20 -10.97
C THR A 77 3.15 -10.47 -12.30
N LEU A 78 3.20 -9.13 -12.29
CA LEU A 78 3.11 -8.33 -13.50
C LEU A 78 4.45 -8.36 -14.24
N SER A 79 4.41 -8.51 -15.55
CA SER A 79 5.58 -8.38 -16.41
C SER A 79 6.19 -6.99 -16.25
N SER A 80 7.49 -6.91 -15.96
CA SER A 80 8.16 -5.62 -15.87
C SER A 80 8.27 -4.99 -17.25
N PRO A 81 7.87 -3.71 -17.42
CA PRO A 81 8.18 -2.98 -18.65
C PRO A 81 9.68 -2.73 -18.84
N PHE A 82 10.50 -3.10 -17.85
CA PHE A 82 11.95 -2.98 -17.85
C PHE A 82 12.69 -4.32 -17.88
N GLU A 83 12.01 -5.43 -18.20
CA GLU A 83 12.71 -6.67 -18.58
C GLU A 83 13.58 -6.38 -19.81
N LYS A 84 14.83 -5.99 -19.57
CA LYS A 84 15.88 -6.04 -20.58
C LYS A 84 16.13 -7.51 -20.86
N ASN A 85 16.23 -7.87 -22.15
CA ASN A 85 16.72 -9.19 -22.57
C ASN A 85 17.86 -9.64 -21.65
N PRO A 86 17.83 -10.88 -21.10
CA PRO A 86 18.92 -11.37 -20.28
C PRO A 86 20.24 -11.17 -21.03
N PRO A 87 21.34 -10.78 -20.36
CA PRO A 87 22.62 -10.59 -21.03
C PRO A 87 22.95 -11.86 -21.82
N GLN A 88 23.10 -11.71 -23.14
CA GLN A 88 23.55 -12.80 -23.99
C GLN A 88 24.92 -13.22 -23.46
N LYS A 89 24.98 -14.42 -22.85
CA LYS A 89 26.26 -15.05 -22.55
C LYS A 89 26.88 -15.42 -23.89
N ASN A 90 27.79 -14.59 -24.37
CA ASN A 90 28.70 -14.99 -25.43
C ASN A 90 29.56 -16.13 -24.87
N LEU A 91 29.32 -17.33 -25.39
CA LEU A 91 30.18 -18.50 -25.21
C LEU A 91 31.51 -18.28 -25.94
#